data_AF-A0A2P2DFZ4-F1
#
_entry.id   AF-A0A2P2DFZ4-F1
#
_cell.length_a   1.000
_cell.length_b   1.000
_cell.length_c   1.000
_cell.angle_alpha   90.00
_cell.angle_beta   90.00
_cell.angle_gamma   90.00
#
_symmetry.space_group_name_H-M   'P 1'
#
loop_
_entity.id
_entity.type
_entity.pdbx_description
1 polymer ?
#
loop_
_entity_poly.entity_id
_entity_poly.type
_entity_poly.pdbx_seq_one_letter_code
_entity_poly.pdbx_strand_id
1 'polypeptide(L)'
;MQYRPDTKELLAAIQDFMMKELLPKLEGDDLLSYKTLVSWNMLGVIAREIENSEYTNLWSEILNQKLLISELESRYNLESFQKLSKKEKYRVLYNWNQSLAQSIRNQSNSKTNSSKIDTSPKGKVWNLVKFQLKENLSVSNPRFQV
;
A
#
# COMPACT_ATOMS: atom_id res chain seq x y z
N MET A 1 -9.72 -16.85 -1.16
CA MET A 1 -9.38 -15.43 -1.30
C MET A 1 -9.44 -15.10 -2.78
N GLN A 2 -10.38 -14.26 -3.22
CA GLN A 2 -10.33 -13.71 -4.58
C GLN A 2 -9.31 -12.57 -4.56
N TYR A 3 -8.28 -12.69 -5.38
CA TYR A 3 -7.25 -11.67 -5.53
C TYR A 3 -7.86 -10.49 -6.28
N ARG A 4 -7.96 -9.33 -5.65
CA ARG A 4 -8.32 -8.10 -6.36
C ARG A 4 -7.13 -7.75 -7.26
N PRO A 5 -7.32 -7.65 -8.58
CA PRO A 5 -6.21 -7.35 -9.47
C PRO A 5 -5.64 -5.98 -9.11
N ASP A 6 -4.31 -5.93 -9.04
CA ASP A 6 -3.58 -4.71 -8.75
C ASP A 6 -3.75 -3.71 -9.92
N THR A 7 -3.65 -2.41 -9.66
CA THR A 7 -3.74 -1.36 -10.69
C THR A 7 -2.78 -1.63 -11.85
N LYS A 8 -1.60 -2.17 -11.54
CA LYS A 8 -0.61 -2.60 -12.52
C LYS A 8 -1.07 -3.77 -13.39
N GLU A 9 -1.72 -4.77 -12.80
CA GLU A 9 -2.25 -5.92 -13.53
C GLU A 9 -3.38 -5.49 -14.46
N LEU A 10 -4.23 -4.55 -14.01
CA LEU A 10 -5.28 -3.96 -14.83
C LEU A 10 -4.71 -3.17 -16.02
N LEU A 11 -3.72 -2.31 -15.79
CA LEU A 11 -3.07 -1.54 -16.86
C LEU A 11 -2.35 -2.45 -17.86
N ALA A 12 -1.68 -3.51 -17.38
CA ALA A 12 -1.03 -4.50 -18.23
C ALA A 12 -2.05 -5.27 -19.09
N ALA A 13 -3.19 -5.66 -18.53
CA ALA A 13 -4.25 -6.33 -19.28
C ALA A 13 -4.84 -5.43 -20.39
N ILE A 14 -5.02 -4.14 -20.11
CA ILE A 14 -5.47 -3.15 -21.10
C ILE A 14 -4.42 -2.99 -22.20
N GLN A 15 -3.14 -2.87 -21.84
CA GLN A 15 -2.05 -2.79 -22.80
C GLN A 15 -1.99 -4.01 -23.73
N ASP A 16 -2.17 -5.21 -23.17
CA ASP A 16 -2.20 -6.45 -23.92
C ASP A 16 -3.39 -6.50 -24.88
N PHE A 17 -4.58 -6.10 -24.43
CA PHE A 17 -5.76 -5.97 -25.29
C PHE A 17 -5.49 -5.01 -26.46
N MET A 18 -4.90 -3.84 -26.17
CA MET A 18 -4.60 -2.83 -27.19
C MET A 18 -3.68 -3.36 -28.27
N MET A 19 -2.63 -4.12 -27.91
CA MET A 19 -1.66 -4.62 -28.88
C MET A 19 -2.11 -5.90 -29.59
N LYS A 20 -2.77 -6.82 -28.88
CA LYS A 20 -3.09 -8.16 -29.39
C LYS A 20 -4.45 -8.23 -30.07
N GLU A 21 -5.41 -7.41 -29.64
CA GLU A 21 -6.78 -7.48 -30.14
C GLU A 21 -7.22 -6.22 -30.89
N LEU A 22 -6.82 -5.03 -30.43
CA LEU A 22 -7.28 -3.76 -31.00
C LEU A 22 -6.43 -3.34 -32.21
N LEU A 23 -5.09 -3.25 -32.06
CA LEU A 23 -4.20 -2.76 -33.11
C LEU A 23 -4.30 -3.55 -34.43
N PRO A 24 -4.39 -4.90 -34.44
CA PRO A 24 -4.55 -5.66 -35.69
C PRO A 24 -5.85 -5.35 -36.44
N LYS A 25 -6.89 -4.86 -35.75
CA LYS A 25 -8.16 -4.47 -36.36
C LYS A 25 -8.11 -3.06 -36.96
N LEU A 26 -7.03 -2.32 -36.72
CA LEU A 26 -6.84 -0.93 -37.14
C LEU A 26 -5.84 -0.78 -38.30
N GLU A 27 -5.33 -1.87 -38.86
CA GLU A 27 -4.31 -1.88 -39.93
C GLU A 27 -4.69 -1.08 -41.20
N GLY A 28 -5.96 -0.72 -41.37
CA GLY A 28 -6.45 0.13 -42.46
C GLY A 28 -6.58 1.62 -42.15
N ASP A 29 -6.34 2.03 -40.90
CA ASP A 29 -6.41 3.43 -40.44
C ASP A 29 -5.11 3.79 -39.70
N ASP A 30 -4.17 4.36 -40.45
CA ASP A 30 -2.84 4.76 -39.94
C ASP A 30 -2.95 5.75 -38.78
N LEU A 31 -3.93 6.66 -38.81
CA LEU A 31 -4.10 7.67 -37.76
C LEU A 31 -4.58 7.04 -36.46
N LEU A 32 -5.55 6.12 -36.55
CA LEU A 32 -6.10 5.43 -35.38
C LEU A 32 -5.12 4.39 -34.82
N SER A 33 -4.37 3.72 -35.68
CA SER A 33 -3.24 2.85 -35.30
C SER A 33 -2.16 3.62 -34.55
N TYR A 34 -1.78 4.79 -35.06
CA TYR A 34 -0.81 5.67 -34.39
C TYR A 34 -1.30 6.11 -33.00
N LYS A 35 -2.55 6.58 -32.89
CA LYS A 35 -3.14 6.96 -31.59
C LYS A 35 -3.15 5.79 -30.60
N THR A 36 -3.46 4.59 -31.08
CA THR A 36 -3.45 3.37 -30.26
C THR A 36 -2.06 3.05 -29.72
N LEU A 37 -1.02 3.16 -30.54
CA LEU A 37 0.38 2.98 -30.11
C LEU A 37 0.83 4.03 -29.09
N VAL A 38 0.45 5.29 -29.29
CA VAL A 38 0.73 6.37 -28.34
C VAL A 38 0.04 6.10 -27.01
N SER A 39 -1.23 5.76 -27.02
CA SER A 39 -1.99 5.42 -25.81
C SER A 39 -1.43 4.20 -25.09
N TRP A 40 -1.00 3.16 -25.82
CA TRP A 40 -0.32 2.00 -25.24
C TRP A 40 0.99 2.39 -24.53
N ASN A 41 1.82 3.23 -25.16
CA ASN A 41 3.04 3.75 -24.56
C ASN A 41 2.74 4.59 -23.30
N MET A 42 1.73 5.46 -23.36
CA MET A 42 1.32 6.30 -22.22
C MET A 42 0.86 5.45 -21.04
N LEU A 43 0.10 4.37 -21.26
CA LEU A 43 -0.27 3.45 -20.19
C LEU A 43 0.95 2.79 -19.55
N GLY A 44 2.01 2.52 -20.31
CA GLY A 44 3.25 1.96 -19.79
C GLY A 44 4.09 2.96 -19.01
N VAL A 45 4.00 4.25 -19.34
CA VAL A 45 4.55 5.35 -18.53
C VAL A 45 3.76 5.49 -17.24
N ILE A 46 2.43 5.56 -17.32
CA ILE A 46 1.54 5.67 -16.16
C ILE A 46 1.73 4.49 -15.21
N ALA A 47 1.84 3.25 -15.70
CA ALA A 47 2.08 2.09 -14.85
C ALA A 47 3.40 2.20 -14.06
N ARG A 48 4.45 2.77 -14.66
CA ARG A 48 5.74 3.03 -13.99
C ARG A 48 5.67 4.21 -13.00
N GLU A 49 4.90 5.24 -13.32
CA GLU A 49 4.68 6.39 -12.44
C GLU A 49 3.77 6.05 -11.25
N ILE A 50 2.77 5.20 -11.45
CA ILE A 50 1.94 4.66 -10.36
C ILE A 50 2.82 3.90 -9.38
N GLU A 51 3.74 3.06 -9.86
CA GLU A 51 4.69 2.39 -8.97
C GLU A 51 5.50 3.41 -8.14
N ASN A 52 5.93 4.53 -8.72
CA ASN A 52 6.64 5.58 -7.98
C ASN A 52 5.75 6.38 -7.01
N SER A 53 4.49 6.63 -7.36
CA SER A 53 3.55 7.44 -6.58
C SER A 53 2.86 6.64 -5.45
N GLU A 54 2.63 5.34 -5.63
CA GLU A 54 2.16 4.44 -4.59
C GLU A 54 3.08 4.45 -3.37
N TYR A 55 4.40 4.61 -3.52
CA TYR A 55 5.31 4.73 -2.37
C TYR A 55 5.12 6.02 -1.56
N THR A 56 4.75 7.12 -2.22
CA THR A 56 4.48 8.40 -1.55
C THR A 56 3.15 8.34 -0.80
N ASN A 57 2.17 7.66 -1.39
CA ASN A 57 0.85 7.45 -0.80
C ASN A 57 0.88 6.44 0.35
N LEU A 58 1.69 5.39 0.29
CA LEU A 58 1.86 4.43 1.39
C LEU A 58 2.40 5.11 2.65
N TRP A 59 3.28 6.10 2.48
CA TRP A 59 3.81 6.88 3.60
C TRP A 59 2.78 7.86 4.16
N SER A 60 2.00 8.54 3.31
CA SER A 60 0.91 9.40 3.78
C SER A 60 -0.20 8.57 4.42
N GLU A 61 -0.47 7.35 3.97
CA GLU A 61 -1.36 6.38 4.61
C GLU A 61 -0.83 5.93 5.97
N ILE A 62 0.45 5.56 6.10
CA ILE A 62 1.06 5.21 7.39
C ILE A 62 0.98 6.37 8.39
N LEU A 63 1.25 7.60 7.95
CA LEU A 63 1.09 8.81 8.78
C LEU A 63 -0.38 9.11 9.10
N ASN A 64 -1.28 8.96 8.13
CA ASN A 64 -2.73 9.17 8.27
C ASN A 64 -3.38 8.10 9.16
N GLN A 65 -2.80 6.91 9.24
CA GLN A 65 -3.18 5.87 10.19
C GLN A 65 -2.92 6.29 11.65
N LYS A 66 -2.34 7.48 11.89
CA LYS A 66 -2.08 8.05 13.22
C LYS A 66 -1.45 6.99 14.12
N LEU A 67 -0.46 6.29 13.58
CA LEU A 67 0.35 5.26 14.23
C LEU A 67 1.31 5.83 15.28
N LEU A 68 0.90 6.94 15.94
CA LEU A 68 1.45 7.51 17.16
C LEU A 68 1.25 6.56 18.36
N ILE A 69 1.73 5.34 18.18
CA ILE A 69 1.66 4.20 19.08
C ILE A 69 3.06 3.93 19.65
N SER A 70 4.12 4.43 19.00
CA SER A 70 5.48 4.30 19.52
C SER A 70 6.34 5.55 19.32
N GLU A 71 7.24 5.79 20.28
CA GLU A 71 8.34 6.77 20.20
C GLU A 71 9.37 6.45 19.09
N LEU A 72 9.11 5.44 18.24
CA LEU A 72 10.00 5.07 17.13
C LEU A 72 9.78 5.97 15.93
N GLU A 73 8.56 6.49 15.73
CA GLU A 73 8.26 7.45 14.64
C GLU A 73 8.99 8.77 14.83
N SER A 74 9.15 9.24 16.07
CA SER A 74 9.87 10.48 16.38
C SER A 74 11.39 10.40 16.21
N ARG A 75 11.95 9.19 16.05
CA ARG A 75 13.39 8.98 15.88
C ARG A 75 13.85 8.93 14.42
N TYR A 76 12.93 8.90 13.46
CA TYR A 76 13.28 8.77 12.05
C TYR A 76 12.99 10.05 11.28
N ASN A 77 14.05 10.65 10.73
CA ASN A 77 13.90 11.85 9.91
C ASN A 77 13.21 11.48 8.58
N LEU A 78 12.09 12.15 8.30
CA LEU A 78 11.27 12.02 7.09
C LEU A 78 12.12 12.10 5.81
N GLU A 79 13.07 13.03 5.78
CA GLU A 79 13.96 13.26 4.64
C GLU A 79 14.89 12.08 4.37
N SER A 80 15.31 11.37 5.43
CA SER A 80 16.16 10.19 5.31
C SER A 80 15.38 9.00 4.76
N PHE A 81 14.12 8.82 5.20
CA PHE A 81 13.28 7.72 4.73
C PHE A 81 12.91 7.87 3.24
N GLN A 82 12.62 9.09 2.79
CA GLN A 82 12.29 9.35 1.39
C GLN A 82 13.40 8.93 0.42
N LYS A 83 14.67 9.12 0.83
CA LYS A 83 15.87 8.81 0.04
C LYS A 83 16.20 7.31 -0.02
N LEU A 84 15.56 6.46 0.78
CA LEU A 84 15.82 5.01 0.80
C LEU A 84 15.25 4.28 -0.42
N SER A 85 15.92 3.20 -0.82
CA SER A 85 15.42 2.29 -1.86
C SER A 85 14.22 1.45 -1.38
N LYS A 86 13.47 0.85 -2.32
CA LYS A 86 12.29 -0.01 -2.03
C LYS A 86 12.59 -1.09 -0.99
N LYS A 87 13.71 -1.77 -1.15
CA LYS A 87 14.13 -2.87 -0.27
C LYS A 87 14.44 -2.38 1.14
N GLU A 88 15.01 -1.18 1.26
CA GLU A 88 15.35 -0.56 2.54
C GLU A 88 14.10 -0.04 3.24
N LYS A 89 13.21 0.65 2.51
CA LYS A 89 11.90 1.08 3.03
C LYS A 89 11.12 -0.08 3.61
N TYR A 90 11.01 -1.18 2.85
CA TYR A 90 10.36 -2.41 3.33
C TYR A 90 11.01 -2.96 4.60
N ARG A 91 12.35 -3.03 4.65
CA ARG A 91 13.06 -3.50 5.84
C ARG A 91 12.81 -2.63 7.06
N VAL A 92 12.81 -1.29 6.89
CA VAL A 92 12.53 -0.35 7.98
C VAL A 92 11.12 -0.56 8.53
N LEU A 93 10.12 -0.59 7.65
CA LEU A 93 8.72 -0.81 8.05
C LEU A 93 8.51 -2.19 8.68
N TYR A 94 9.13 -3.22 8.13
CA TYR A 94 9.08 -4.57 8.68
C TYR A 94 9.69 -4.64 10.08
N ASN A 95 10.85 -4.03 10.28
CA ASN A 95 11.50 -3.95 11.58
C ASN A 95 10.66 -3.15 12.58
N TRP A 96 10.06 -2.03 12.15
CA TRP A 96 9.14 -1.25 13.00
C TRP A 96 7.94 -2.07 13.43
N ASN A 97 7.32 -2.79 12.51
CA ASN A 97 6.20 -3.66 12.82
C ASN A 97 6.60 -4.76 13.81
N GLN A 98 7.79 -5.37 13.64
CA GLN A 98 8.32 -6.33 14.61
C GLN A 98 8.55 -5.70 15.98
N SER A 99 9.19 -4.54 16.05
CA SER A 99 9.45 -3.83 17.30
C SER A 99 8.16 -3.38 18.00
N LEU A 100 7.14 -2.97 17.25
CA LEU A 100 5.82 -2.63 17.77
C LEU A 100 5.13 -3.88 18.32
N ALA A 101 5.12 -4.98 17.56
CA ALA A 101 4.55 -6.24 18.00
C ALA A 101 5.23 -6.78 19.26
N GLN A 102 6.56 -6.67 19.35
CA GLN A 102 7.33 -7.01 20.55
C GLN A 102 6.95 -6.10 21.73
N SER A 103 6.85 -4.79 21.51
CA SER A 103 6.41 -3.83 22.54
C SER A 103 5.03 -4.19 23.09
N ILE A 104 4.06 -4.48 22.22
CA ILE A 104 2.70 -4.89 22.61
C ILE A 104 2.72 -6.20 23.42
N ARG A 105 3.47 -7.21 22.96
CA ARG A 105 3.57 -8.51 23.66
C ARG A 105 4.24 -8.39 25.03
N ASN A 106 5.33 -7.63 25.11
CA ASN A 106 6.08 -7.44 26.36
C ASN A 106 5.23 -6.67 27.39
N GLN A 107 4.43 -5.71 26.94
CA GLN A 107 3.51 -4.97 27.82
C GLN A 107 2.30 -5.79 28.25
N SER A 108 1.80 -6.71 27.42
CA SER A 108 0.75 -7.67 27.82
C SER A 108 1.21 -8.59 28.97
N ASN A 109 2.51 -8.85 29.09
CA ASN A 109 3.08 -9.73 30.12
C ASN A 109 3.52 -8.96 31.38
N SER A 110 3.84 -7.66 31.26
CA SER A 110 4.21 -6.79 32.38
C SER A 110 2.96 -6.21 33.03
N LYS A 111 2.58 -6.73 34.22
CA LYS A 111 1.50 -6.15 35.06
C LYS A 111 1.87 -4.80 35.69
N THR A 112 3.04 -4.24 35.40
CA THR A 112 3.58 -3.07 36.11
C THR A 112 3.70 -1.86 35.19
N ASN A 113 3.00 -0.80 35.62
CA ASN A 113 2.84 0.49 34.98
C ASN A 113 4.16 1.22 34.68
N SER A 114 4.63 1.21 33.44
CA SER A 114 5.43 2.32 32.90
C SER A 114 5.44 2.28 31.37
N SER A 115 4.92 3.33 30.73
CA SER A 115 4.65 3.48 29.29
C SER A 115 3.42 2.70 28.76
N LYS A 116 2.21 3.11 29.18
CA LYS A 116 0.95 2.50 28.73
C LYS A 116 0.73 2.72 27.23
N ILE A 117 1.08 1.73 26.41
CA ILE A 117 0.36 1.53 25.16
C ILE A 117 -1.03 1.05 25.56
N ASP A 118 -2.06 1.82 25.23
CA ASP A 118 -3.44 1.50 25.61
C ASP A 118 -3.94 0.29 24.82
N THR A 119 -3.79 -0.90 25.43
CA THR A 119 -4.26 -2.20 24.94
C THR A 119 -5.68 -2.52 25.41
N SER A 120 -6.35 -1.60 26.12
CA SER A 120 -7.73 -1.80 26.53
C SER A 120 -8.67 -1.93 25.32
N PRO A 121 -9.81 -2.63 25.45
CA PRO A 121 -10.83 -2.61 24.40
C PRO A 121 -11.29 -1.17 24.19
N LYS A 122 -11.13 -0.65 22.95
CA LYS A 122 -11.25 0.76 22.49
C LYS A 122 -9.97 1.62 22.56
N GLY A 123 -8.86 1.10 23.08
CA GLY A 123 -7.56 1.75 23.03
C GLY A 123 -7.06 1.96 21.59
N LYS A 124 -6.05 2.82 21.42
CA LYS A 124 -5.51 3.19 20.09
C LYS A 124 -5.03 1.97 19.30
N VAL A 125 -4.34 1.04 19.96
CA VAL A 125 -3.87 -0.20 19.33
C VAL A 125 -5.02 -1.11 18.93
N TRP A 126 -6.03 -1.23 19.80
CA TRP A 126 -7.21 -2.03 19.51
C TRP A 126 -7.95 -1.52 18.27
N ASN A 127 -8.12 -0.21 18.15
CA ASN A 127 -8.78 0.40 17.00
C ASN A 127 -7.96 0.22 15.71
N LEU A 128 -6.64 0.32 15.78
CA LEU A 128 -5.76 0.03 14.64
C LEU A 128 -5.91 -1.42 14.18
N VAL A 129 -5.74 -2.38 15.10
CA VAL A 129 -5.83 -3.81 14.77
C VAL A 129 -7.21 -4.14 14.21
N LYS A 130 -8.27 -3.59 14.80
CA LYS A 130 -9.64 -3.74 14.31
C LYS A 130 -9.84 -3.13 12.92
N PHE A 131 -9.27 -1.96 12.65
CA PHE A 131 -9.33 -1.31 11.35
C PHE A 131 -8.61 -2.15 10.29
N GLN A 132 -7.37 -2.58 10.55
CA GLN A 132 -6.61 -3.42 9.64
C GLN A 132 -7.30 -4.77 9.37
N LEU A 133 -7.89 -5.37 10.42
CA LEU A 133 -8.67 -6.59 10.26
C LEU A 133 -9.90 -6.36 9.39
N LYS A 134 -10.60 -5.24 9.57
CA LYS A 134 -11.78 -4.87 8.76
C LYS A 134 -11.40 -4.66 7.30
N GLU A 135 -10.29 -3.95 7.00
CA GLU A 135 -9.80 -3.81 5.63
C GLU A 135 -9.43 -5.15 5.00
N ASN A 136 -8.67 -5.99 5.72
CA ASN A 136 -8.30 -7.31 5.21
C ASN A 136 -9.54 -8.19 4.95
N LEU A 137 -10.57 -8.07 5.81
CA LEU A 137 -11.82 -8.80 5.66
C LEU A 137 -12.72 -8.20 4.56
N SER A 138 -12.68 -6.90 4.31
CA SER A 138 -13.47 -6.24 3.25
C SER A 138 -13.00 -6.64 1.85
N VAL A 139 -11.74 -7.05 1.71
CA VAL A 139 -11.19 -7.66 0.50
C VAL A 139 -11.85 -9.02 0.20
N SER A 140 -12.17 -9.81 1.23
CA SER A 140 -12.70 -11.18 1.07
C SER A 140 -14.21 -11.31 1.30
N ASN A 141 -14.85 -10.33 1.94
CA ASN A 141 -16.25 -10.40 2.31
C ASN A 141 -16.92 -9.02 2.17
N PRO A 142 -17.91 -8.88 1.26
CA PRO A 142 -18.57 -7.61 0.97
C PRO A 142 -19.34 -7.03 2.16
N ARG A 143 -19.65 -7.82 3.20
CA ARG A 143 -20.28 -7.33 4.44
C ARG A 143 -19.42 -6.34 5.22
N PHE A 144 -18.11 -6.29 4.97
CA PHE A 144 -17.17 -5.39 5.64
C PHE A 144 -16.80 -4.15 4.81
N GLN A 145 -17.44 -3.92 3.65
CA GLN A 145 -17.20 -2.76 2.78
C GLN A 145 -17.93 -1.47 3.22
N VAL A 146 -18.76 -1.52 4.27
CA VAL A 146 -19.53 -0.38 4.82
C VAL A 146 -18.71 0.44 5.80
#